data_AF-A0A7W7R009-F1
#
_entry.id   AF-A0A7W7R009-F1
#
_cell.length_a   1.000
_cell.length_b   1.000
_cell.length_c   1.000
_cell.angle_alpha   90.00
_cell.angle_beta   90.00
_cell.angle_gamma   90.00
#
_symmetry.space_group_name_H-M   'P 1'
#
loop_
_entity.id
_entity.type
_entity.pdbx_description
1 polymer ?
#
loop_
_entity_poly.entity_id
_entity_poly.type
_entity_poly.pdbx_seq_one_letter_code
_entity_poly.pdbx_strand_id
1 'polypeptide(L)'
;MYETDFWQIIDETRDAADGDPDDQADLLVERLVQLTPDEVIDFARLFEARFQRAYTRELWGAAYLMLGGASEDAFDYFRCWLIAQGREVFEGALYHPDDLAELVPDFDEDEDGDGEEFGYAADEAHEQLTGLPLPDLGNNQPRLPEGVRFDFADSSEMAKRFPKLWEIYGD
;
A
#
# COMPACT_ATOMS: atom_id res chain seq x y z
N MET A 1 8.88 16.78 6.96
CA MET A 1 8.47 16.55 5.55
C MET A 1 7.02 16.97 5.36
N TYR A 2 6.66 17.56 4.21
CA TYR A 2 5.25 17.79 3.86
C TYR A 2 4.67 16.61 3.07
N GLU A 3 3.34 16.48 3.06
CA GLU A 3 2.65 15.43 2.28
C GLU A 3 2.98 15.48 0.78
N THR A 4 3.17 16.67 0.21
CA THR A 4 3.57 16.80 -1.20
C THR A 4 4.93 16.19 -1.46
N ASP A 5 5.90 16.39 -0.56
CA ASP A 5 7.25 15.84 -0.70
C ASP A 5 7.23 14.31 -0.58
N PHE A 6 6.41 13.77 0.33
CA PHE A 6 6.20 12.33 0.50
C PHE A 6 5.71 11.68 -0.80
N TRP A 7 4.65 12.21 -1.40
CA TRP A 7 4.12 11.66 -2.65
C TRP A 7 5.10 11.83 -3.81
N GLN A 8 5.82 12.94 -3.85
CA GLN A 8 6.85 13.16 -4.86
C GLN A 8 7.96 12.09 -4.78
N ILE A 9 8.42 11.74 -3.58
CA ILE A 9 9.44 10.68 -3.39
C ILE A 9 8.92 9.34 -3.92
N ILE A 10 7.66 8.98 -3.62
CA ILE A 10 7.05 7.73 -4.09
C ILE A 10 6.94 7.71 -5.62
N ASP A 11 6.46 8.80 -6.22
CA ASP A 11 6.31 8.89 -7.67
C ASP A 11 7.69 8.83 -8.36
N GLU A 12 8.71 9.50 -7.82
CA GLU A 12 10.07 9.46 -8.35
C GLU A 12 10.68 8.05 -8.33
N THR A 13 10.44 7.27 -7.27
CA THR A 13 10.98 5.91 -7.18
C THR A 13 10.19 4.92 -8.02
N ARG A 14 8.86 5.07 -8.09
CA ARG A 14 8.00 4.25 -8.98
C ARG A 14 8.40 4.42 -10.44
N ASP A 15 8.54 5.67 -10.88
CA ASP A 15 8.89 5.98 -12.27
C ASP A 15 10.31 5.47 -12.63
N ALA A 16 11.22 5.46 -11.66
CA ALA A 16 12.58 4.93 -11.84
C ALA A 16 12.64 3.40 -11.85
N ALA A 17 11.70 2.72 -11.19
CA ALA A 17 11.56 1.26 -11.17
C ALA A 17 10.81 0.69 -12.39
N ASP A 18 10.30 1.55 -13.28
CA ASP A 18 9.45 1.14 -14.43
C ASP A 18 8.23 0.31 -14.00
N GLY A 19 7.72 0.56 -12.78
CA GLY A 19 6.56 -0.11 -12.20
C GLY A 19 6.84 -1.38 -11.39
N ASP A 20 8.08 -1.86 -11.32
CA ASP A 20 8.46 -3.05 -10.53
C ASP A 20 8.47 -2.73 -9.01
N PRO A 21 7.67 -3.43 -8.18
CA PRO A 21 7.57 -3.13 -6.74
C PRO A 21 8.85 -3.37 -5.94
N ASP A 22 9.62 -4.42 -6.29
CA ASP A 22 10.85 -4.79 -5.59
C ASP A 22 11.95 -3.75 -5.88
N ASP A 23 12.15 -3.42 -7.16
CA ASP A 23 13.08 -2.36 -7.57
C ASP A 23 12.66 -0.99 -6.98
N GLN A 24 11.36 -0.71 -6.87
CA GLN A 24 10.87 0.52 -6.25
C GLN A 24 11.23 0.59 -4.76
N ALA A 25 11.15 -0.52 -4.02
CA ALA A 25 11.51 -0.57 -2.61
C ALA A 25 13.00 -0.24 -2.40
N ASP A 26 13.87 -0.85 -3.20
CA ASP A 26 15.32 -0.57 -3.19
C ASP A 26 15.60 0.91 -3.49
N LEU A 27 14.99 1.45 -4.55
CA LEU A 27 15.14 2.85 -4.94
C LEU A 27 14.60 3.81 -3.87
N LEU A 28 13.54 3.42 -3.14
CA LEU A 28 13.03 4.18 -2.02
C LEU A 28 14.04 4.25 -0.88
N VAL A 29 14.66 3.13 -0.50
CA VAL A 29 15.74 3.13 0.49
C VAL A 29 16.87 4.06 0.05
N GLU A 30 17.37 3.91 -1.19
CA GLU A 30 18.43 4.76 -1.75
C GLU A 30 18.09 6.25 -1.72
N ARG A 31 16.81 6.58 -1.93
CA ARG A 31 16.33 7.96 -1.90
C ARG A 31 16.23 8.49 -0.47
N LEU A 32 15.78 7.68 0.48
CA LEU A 32 15.60 8.05 1.88
C LEU A 32 16.94 8.23 2.61
N VAL A 33 17.97 7.44 2.30
CA VAL A 33 19.31 7.60 2.91
C VAL A 33 20.03 8.89 2.48
N GLN A 34 19.50 9.62 1.50
CA GLN A 34 19.98 10.95 1.12
C GLN A 34 19.32 12.08 1.93
N LEU A 35 18.33 11.76 2.75
CA LEU A 35 17.65 12.69 3.64
C LEU A 35 18.30 12.72 5.03
N THR A 36 17.84 13.63 5.89
CA THR A 36 18.19 13.60 7.31
C THR A 36 17.38 12.53 8.06
N PRO A 37 17.88 11.99 9.20
CA PRO A 37 17.12 11.03 10.01
C PRO A 37 15.73 11.56 10.43
N ASP A 38 15.63 12.85 10.77
CA ASP A 38 14.35 13.49 11.12
C ASP A 38 13.36 13.50 9.94
N GLU A 39 13.85 13.68 8.71
CA GLU A 39 13.01 13.61 7.52
C GLU A 39 12.55 12.18 7.20
N VAL A 40 13.38 11.16 7.44
CA VAL A 40 12.98 9.74 7.32
C VAL A 40 11.90 9.41 8.35
N ILE A 41 12.03 9.89 9.59
CA ILE A 41 10.98 9.73 10.61
C ILE A 41 9.67 10.41 10.16
N ASP A 42 9.75 11.60 9.56
CA ASP A 42 8.57 12.27 9.03
C ASP A 42 7.95 11.52 7.84
N PHE A 43 8.76 10.93 6.95
CA PHE A 43 8.28 10.05 5.88
C PHE A 43 7.52 8.85 6.47
N ALA A 44 8.11 8.16 7.44
CA ALA A 44 7.51 7.00 8.08
C ALA A 44 6.17 7.34 8.78
N ARG A 45 6.06 8.51 9.40
CA ARG A 45 4.78 9.00 9.96
C ARG A 45 3.71 9.20 8.90
N LEU A 46 4.09 9.73 7.73
CA LEU A 46 3.18 9.93 6.63
C LEU A 46 2.75 8.59 6.03
N PHE A 47 3.69 7.66 5.82
CA PHE A 47 3.42 6.30 5.38
C PHE A 47 2.42 5.61 6.33
N GLU A 48 2.72 5.57 7.62
CA GLU A 48 1.89 4.90 8.62
C GLU A 48 0.48 5.50 8.73
N ALA A 49 0.34 6.82 8.58
CA ALA A 49 -0.97 7.46 8.52
C ALA A 49 -1.80 6.99 7.31
N ARG A 50 -1.17 6.64 6.18
CA ARG A 50 -1.83 6.11 4.99
C ARG A 50 -2.12 4.62 5.14
N PHE A 51 -1.16 3.87 5.67
CA PHE A 51 -1.33 2.46 6.00
C PHE A 51 -2.56 2.23 6.89
N GLN A 52 -2.73 3.06 7.92
CA GLN A 52 -3.92 3.02 8.79
C GLN A 52 -5.22 3.42 8.09
N ARG A 53 -5.20 4.45 7.24
CA ARG A 53 -6.38 4.87 6.44
C ARG A 53 -6.85 3.78 5.49
N ALA A 54 -5.92 2.97 4.98
CA ALA A 54 -6.21 1.85 4.09
C ALA A 54 -6.76 0.62 4.83
N TYR A 55 -6.76 0.58 6.16
CA TYR A 55 -7.25 -0.57 6.93
C TYR A 55 -8.78 -0.64 7.00
N THR A 56 -9.40 -0.87 5.85
CA THR A 56 -10.85 -0.96 5.66
C THR A 56 -11.25 -2.32 5.10
N ARG A 57 -12.47 -2.78 5.41
CA ARG A 57 -13.00 -4.06 4.92
C ARG A 57 -13.29 -4.03 3.44
N GLU A 58 -13.72 -2.89 2.94
CA GLU A 58 -14.02 -2.68 1.53
C GLU A 58 -12.74 -2.79 0.69
N LEU A 59 -11.62 -2.22 1.14
CA LEU A 59 -10.34 -2.39 0.46
C LEU A 59 -9.79 -3.81 0.59
N TRP A 60 -9.99 -4.47 1.74
CA TRP A 60 -9.61 -5.88 1.89
C TRP A 60 -10.42 -6.78 0.95
N GLY A 61 -11.70 -6.49 0.73
CA GLY A 61 -12.51 -7.21 -0.26
C GLY A 61 -11.96 -7.05 -1.69
N ALA A 62 -11.51 -5.85 -2.06
CA ALA A 62 -10.87 -5.62 -3.36
C ALA A 62 -9.55 -6.40 -3.48
N ALA A 63 -8.68 -6.31 -2.47
CA ALA A 63 -7.43 -7.08 -2.42
C ALA A 63 -7.68 -8.59 -2.50
N TYR A 64 -8.72 -9.08 -1.82
CA TYR A 64 -9.11 -10.50 -1.85
C TYR A 64 -9.47 -10.96 -3.28
N LEU A 65 -10.14 -10.13 -4.08
CA LEU A 65 -10.42 -10.47 -5.49
C LEU A 65 -9.16 -10.44 -6.33
N MET A 66 -8.37 -9.37 -6.21
CA MET A 66 -7.20 -9.16 -7.06
C MET A 66 -6.11 -10.21 -6.83
N LEU A 67 -5.93 -10.67 -5.58
CA LEU A 67 -4.90 -11.64 -5.20
C LEU A 67 -5.38 -13.11 -5.19
N GLY A 68 -6.61 -13.38 -5.65
CA GLY A 68 -7.20 -14.73 -5.52
C GLY A 68 -7.40 -15.19 -4.07
N GLY A 69 -7.40 -14.25 -3.12
CA GLY A 69 -7.51 -14.44 -1.69
C GLY A 69 -6.52 -13.56 -0.92
N ALA A 70 -6.89 -13.10 0.28
CA ALA A 70 -6.02 -12.24 1.09
C ALA A 70 -6.12 -12.60 2.58
N SER A 71 -5.02 -13.11 3.15
CA SER A 71 -4.83 -13.19 4.60
C SER A 71 -4.69 -11.79 5.20
N GLU A 72 -4.54 -11.70 6.53
CA GLU A 72 -4.23 -10.42 7.17
C GLU A 72 -2.87 -9.89 6.71
N ASP A 73 -1.83 -10.73 6.73
CA ASP A 73 -0.48 -10.35 6.26
C ASP A 73 -0.48 -9.94 4.77
N ALA A 74 -1.16 -10.71 3.90
CA ALA A 74 -1.26 -10.35 2.48
C ALA A 74 -2.00 -9.02 2.27
N PHE A 75 -2.99 -8.71 3.11
CA PHE A 75 -3.66 -7.42 3.06
C PHE A 75 -2.77 -6.28 3.58
N ASP A 76 -1.90 -6.54 4.56
CA ASP A 76 -0.91 -5.57 5.00
C ASP A 76 0.05 -5.23 3.85
N TYR A 77 0.58 -6.24 3.16
CA TYR A 77 1.47 -6.04 2.01
C TYR A 77 0.78 -5.32 0.86
N PHE A 78 -0.47 -5.68 0.56
CA PHE A 78 -1.28 -4.97 -0.44
C PHE A 78 -1.47 -3.49 -0.11
N ARG A 79 -1.64 -3.14 1.16
CA ARG A 79 -1.75 -1.73 1.58
C ARG A 79 -0.43 -0.98 1.38
N CYS A 80 0.72 -1.64 1.59
CA CYS A 80 2.03 -1.06 1.29
C CYS A 80 2.19 -0.84 -0.22
N TRP A 81 1.90 -1.86 -1.03
CA TRP A 81 1.93 -1.76 -2.49
C TRP A 81 0.99 -0.65 -3.00
N LEU A 82 -0.23 -0.54 -2.46
CA LEU A 82 -1.19 0.49 -2.86
C LEU A 82 -0.67 1.92 -2.57
N ILE A 83 0.12 2.10 -1.50
CA ILE A 83 0.78 3.38 -1.23
C ILE A 83 1.90 3.62 -2.26
N ALA A 84 2.64 2.59 -2.64
CA ALA A 84 3.70 2.64 -3.65
C ALA A 84 3.18 3.04 -5.04
N GLN A 85 1.92 2.71 -5.36
CA GLN A 85 1.22 3.17 -6.58
C GLN A 85 0.96 4.68 -6.62
N GLY A 86 1.27 5.42 -5.56
CA GLY A 86 1.21 6.86 -5.51
C GLY A 86 -0.19 7.41 -5.24
N ARG A 87 -0.29 8.75 -5.21
CA ARG A 87 -1.44 9.43 -4.60
C ARG A 87 -2.76 9.17 -5.31
N GLU A 88 -2.76 9.20 -6.63
CA GLU A 88 -4.00 9.10 -7.42
C GLU A 88 -4.66 7.74 -7.25
N VAL A 89 -3.87 6.67 -7.38
CA VAL A 89 -4.34 5.29 -7.18
C VAL A 89 -4.76 5.08 -5.73
N PHE A 90 -3.94 5.49 -4.76
CA PHE A 90 -4.23 5.33 -3.34
C PHE A 90 -5.54 6.02 -2.93
N GLU A 91 -5.71 7.30 -3.25
CA GLU A 91 -6.92 8.05 -2.87
C GLU A 91 -8.15 7.58 -3.66
N GLY A 92 -7.98 7.16 -4.92
CA GLY A 92 -9.04 6.56 -5.72
C GLY A 92 -9.55 5.26 -5.11
N ALA A 93 -8.64 4.36 -4.73
CA ALA A 93 -8.96 3.10 -4.09
C ALA A 93 -9.63 3.29 -2.71
N LEU A 94 -9.20 4.28 -1.92
CA LEU A 94 -9.89 4.61 -0.66
C LEU A 94 -11.30 5.14 -0.87
N TYR A 95 -11.53 5.89 -1.95
CA TYR A 95 -12.84 6.44 -2.26
C TYR A 95 -13.80 5.37 -2.78
N HIS A 96 -13.33 4.52 -3.70
CA HIS A 96 -14.12 3.47 -4.32
C HIS A 96 -13.21 2.29 -4.73
N PRO A 97 -13.04 1.26 -3.87
CA PRO A 97 -12.09 0.18 -4.13
C PRO A 97 -12.30 -0.60 -5.43
N ASP A 98 -13.55 -0.66 -5.93
CA ASP A 98 -13.85 -1.31 -7.22
C ASP A 98 -13.22 -0.58 -8.43
N ASP A 99 -12.84 0.69 -8.28
CA ASP A 99 -12.15 1.45 -9.33
C ASP A 99 -10.70 0.99 -9.53
N LEU A 100 -10.16 0.13 -8.65
CA LEU A 100 -8.84 -0.50 -8.88
C LEU A 100 -8.78 -1.26 -10.21
N ALA A 101 -9.89 -1.80 -10.69
CA ALA A 101 -9.98 -2.41 -12.03
C ALA A 101 -9.57 -1.46 -13.18
N GLU A 102 -9.71 -0.15 -12.98
CA GLU A 102 -9.37 0.88 -13.97
C GLU A 102 -8.10 1.64 -13.61
N LEU A 103 -7.80 1.79 -12.32
CA LEU A 103 -6.62 2.51 -11.82
C LEU A 103 -5.32 1.72 -11.99
N VAL A 104 -5.40 0.39 -11.93
CA VAL A 104 -4.27 -0.55 -12.10
C VAL A 104 -4.66 -1.65 -13.08
N PRO A 105 -4.89 -1.31 -14.37
CA PRO A 105 -5.45 -2.23 -15.36
C PRO A 105 -4.49 -3.36 -15.76
N ASP A 106 -3.19 -3.19 -15.49
CA ASP A 106 -2.13 -4.13 -15.83
C ASP A 106 -1.64 -4.93 -14.60
N PHE A 107 -2.44 -4.98 -13.53
CA PHE A 107 -2.11 -5.71 -12.30
C PHE A 107 -1.83 -7.20 -12.55
N ASP A 108 -0.70 -7.70 -12.07
CA ASP A 108 -0.31 -9.12 -12.11
C ASP A 108 -0.15 -9.67 -10.69
N GLU A 109 -0.97 -10.64 -10.26
CA GLU A 109 -0.91 -11.17 -8.89
C GLU A 109 0.41 -11.89 -8.53
N ASP A 110 1.22 -12.26 -9.53
CA ASP A 110 2.55 -12.88 -9.31
C ASP A 110 3.66 -11.84 -9.06
N GLU A 111 3.46 -10.57 -9.47
CA GLU A 111 4.46 -9.49 -9.39
C GLU A 111 3.98 -8.29 -8.54
N ASP A 112 2.68 -8.00 -8.54
CA ASP A 112 2.03 -6.88 -7.87
C ASP A 112 1.30 -7.29 -6.57
N GLY A 113 0.96 -6.27 -5.78
CA GLY A 113 0.12 -6.44 -4.59
C GLY A 113 0.87 -6.97 -3.38
N ASP A 114 2.11 -7.43 -3.55
CA ASP A 114 3.08 -7.51 -2.46
C ASP A 114 3.89 -6.20 -2.39
N GLY A 115 3.97 -5.63 -1.20
CA GLY A 115 4.71 -4.41 -0.93
C GLY A 115 5.43 -4.49 0.41
N GLU A 116 5.73 -5.70 0.88
CA GLU A 116 6.41 -5.93 2.16
C GLU A 116 7.69 -5.09 2.27
N GLU A 117 8.61 -5.23 1.30
CA GLU A 117 9.90 -4.52 1.29
C GLU A 117 9.73 -3.00 1.24
N PHE A 118 8.75 -2.52 0.45
CA PHE A 118 8.41 -1.09 0.41
C PHE A 118 7.96 -0.57 1.79
N GLY A 119 7.23 -1.38 2.56
CA GLY A 119 6.82 -1.07 3.93
C GLY A 119 7.98 -0.96 4.92
N TYR A 120 9.08 -1.68 4.68
CA TYR A 120 10.28 -1.66 5.51
C TYR A 120 11.29 -0.56 5.14
N ALA A 121 11.17 0.05 3.96
CA ALA A 121 12.17 0.98 3.41
C ALA A 121 12.55 2.14 4.36
N ALA A 122 11.60 2.67 5.13
CA ALA A 122 11.88 3.76 6.08
C ALA A 122 12.65 3.30 7.32
N ASP A 123 12.39 2.08 7.80
CA ASP A 123 13.14 1.48 8.91
C ASP A 123 14.58 1.18 8.48
N GLU A 124 14.74 0.57 7.30
CA GLU A 124 16.06 0.29 6.74
C GLU A 124 16.86 1.57 6.53
N ALA A 125 16.28 2.60 5.90
CA ALA A 125 16.98 3.86 5.67
C ALA A 125 17.40 4.54 6.99
N HIS A 126 16.54 4.48 8.02
CA HIS A 126 16.88 5.03 9.34
C HIS A 126 18.01 4.24 10.01
N GLU A 127 18.00 2.91 9.90
CA GLU A 127 19.09 2.06 10.41
C GLU A 127 20.40 2.34 9.68
N GLN A 128 20.40 2.49 8.35
CA GLN A 128 21.61 2.85 7.59
C GLN A 128 22.18 4.22 7.99
N LEU A 129 21.33 5.21 8.24
CA LEU A 129 21.74 6.57 8.60
C LEU A 129 22.27 6.69 10.04
N THR A 130 21.71 5.91 10.97
CA THR A 130 21.90 6.14 12.42
C THR A 130 22.52 4.95 13.16
N GLY A 131 22.48 3.76 12.57
CA GLY A 131 22.80 2.49 13.21
C GLY A 131 21.75 2.01 14.22
N LEU A 132 20.52 2.55 14.18
CA LEU A 132 19.42 2.24 15.08
C LEU A 132 18.12 2.04 14.29
N PRO A 133 17.21 1.15 14.74
CA PRO A 133 15.90 1.00 14.10
C PRO A 133 15.09 2.30 14.21
N LEU A 134 14.06 2.42 13.37
CA LEU A 134 13.12 3.52 13.42
C LEU A 134 12.50 3.63 14.83
N PRO A 135 12.42 4.83 15.42
CA PRO A 135 11.74 4.98 16.69
C PRO A 135 10.25 4.65 16.58
N ASP A 136 9.66 4.18 17.69
CA ASP A 136 8.20 4.08 17.83
C ASP A 136 7.55 5.44 17.53
N LEU A 137 6.69 5.47 16.51
CA LEU A 137 6.03 6.69 16.06
C LEU A 137 4.75 7.00 16.85
N GLY A 138 4.38 6.17 17.84
CA GLY A 138 3.28 6.38 18.78
C GLY A 138 1.89 6.07 18.22
N ASN A 139 1.84 5.23 17.19
CA ASN A 139 0.66 4.87 16.43
C ASN A 139 -0.02 3.65 17.05
N ASN A 140 -1.35 3.62 16.98
CA ASN A 140 -2.14 2.48 17.44
C ASN A 140 -3.12 2.11 16.34
N GLN A 141 -2.70 1.25 15.42
CA GLN A 141 -3.61 0.68 14.44
C GLN A 141 -4.78 -0.02 15.18
N PRO A 142 -6.03 0.18 14.75
CA PRO A 142 -7.17 -0.54 15.30
C PRO A 142 -6.97 -2.06 15.17
N ARG A 143 -7.53 -2.84 16.11
CA ARG A 143 -7.47 -4.32 16.05
C ARG A 143 -8.29 -4.95 14.92
N LEU A 144 -9.17 -4.16 14.30
CA LEU A 144 -10.08 -4.63 13.26
C LEU A 144 -10.17 -3.54 12.20
N PRO A 145 -10.27 -3.94 10.92
CA PRO A 145 -10.48 -2.98 9.85
C PRO A 145 -11.82 -2.27 10.01
N GLU A 146 -11.85 -0.99 9.63
CA GLU A 146 -13.07 -0.19 9.55
C GLU A 146 -14.01 -0.74 8.47
N GLY A 147 -15.31 -0.44 8.56
CA GLY A 147 -16.29 -0.81 7.54
C GLY A 147 -17.20 -1.98 7.93
N VAL A 148 -18.10 -2.32 7.02
CA VAL A 148 -19.14 -3.33 7.27
C VAL A 148 -18.53 -4.72 7.12
N ARG A 149 -18.84 -5.65 8.04
CA ARG A 149 -18.45 -7.05 7.91
C ARG A 149 -19.24 -7.71 6.78
N PHE A 150 -18.52 -8.35 5.86
CA PHE A 150 -19.08 -9.23 4.84
C PHE A 150 -18.16 -10.43 4.60
N ASP A 151 -18.69 -11.46 3.96
CA ASP A 151 -17.95 -12.69 3.65
C ASP A 151 -17.28 -12.56 2.28
N PHE A 152 -15.95 -12.57 2.25
CA PHE A 152 -15.19 -12.47 1.00
C PHE A 152 -15.36 -13.71 0.12
N ALA A 153 -15.77 -14.85 0.69
CA ALA A 153 -16.03 -16.07 -0.06
C ALA A 153 -17.46 -16.15 -0.66
N ASP A 154 -18.34 -15.18 -0.38
CA ASP A 154 -19.65 -15.11 -1.03
C ASP A 154 -19.53 -14.38 -2.38
N SER A 155 -19.34 -15.15 -3.45
CA SER A 155 -19.28 -14.66 -4.84
C SER A 155 -20.45 -13.73 -5.20
N SER A 156 -21.66 -13.98 -4.67
CA SER A 156 -22.83 -13.13 -4.96
C SER A 156 -22.76 -11.80 -4.24
N GLU A 157 -22.14 -11.74 -3.07
CA GLU A 157 -21.88 -10.48 -2.37
C GLU A 157 -20.73 -9.72 -3.03
N MET A 158 -19.64 -10.40 -3.39
CA MET A 158 -18.49 -9.81 -4.07
C MET A 158 -18.87 -9.20 -5.42
N ALA A 159 -19.61 -9.93 -6.27
CA ALA A 159 -20.09 -9.42 -7.56
C ALA A 159 -21.00 -8.19 -7.46
N LYS A 160 -21.68 -7.99 -6.32
CA LYS A 160 -22.54 -6.80 -6.10
C LYS A 160 -21.74 -5.60 -5.59
N ARG A 161 -20.69 -5.85 -4.78
CA ARG A 161 -19.87 -4.81 -4.16
C ARG A 161 -18.80 -4.29 -5.11
N PHE A 162 -18.22 -5.19 -5.89
CA PHE A 162 -17.10 -4.92 -6.78
C PHE A 162 -17.41 -5.39 -8.21
N PRO A 163 -18.44 -4.83 -8.87
CA PRO A 163 -18.84 -5.30 -10.20
C PRO A 163 -17.73 -5.19 -11.26
N LYS A 164 -16.83 -4.19 -11.18
CA LYS A 164 -15.74 -4.04 -12.14
C LYS A 164 -14.64 -5.07 -11.88
N LEU A 165 -14.16 -5.17 -10.64
CA LEU A 165 -13.15 -6.18 -10.27
C LEU A 165 -13.68 -7.60 -10.49
N TRP A 166 -14.97 -7.84 -10.23
CA TRP A 166 -15.60 -9.14 -10.47
C TRP A 166 -15.63 -9.54 -11.94
N GLU A 167 -15.74 -8.59 -12.87
CA GLU A 167 -15.67 -8.89 -14.31
C GLU A 167 -14.29 -9.42 -14.73
N ILE A 168 -13.24 -9.05 -14.00
CA ILE A 168 -11.84 -9.40 -14.28
C ILE A 168 -11.41 -10.65 -13.50
N TYR A 169 -11.66 -10.67 -12.19
CA TYR A 169 -11.12 -11.65 -11.24
C TYR A 169 -12.18 -12.59 -10.64
N GLY A 170 -13.47 -12.37 -10.95
CA GLY A 170 -14.55 -13.21 -10.44
C GLY A 170 -14.56 -14.62 -11.05
N ASP A 171 -15.13 -15.57 -10.30
CA ASP A 171 -15.35 -16.96 -10.73
C ASP A 171 -16.36 -17.14 -11.88
#